data_AF-A0A436RAT2-F1
#
_entry.id   AF-A0A436RAT2-F1
#
_cell.length_a   1.000
_cell.length_b   1.000
_cell.length_c   1.000
_cell.angle_alpha   90.00
_cell.angle_beta   90.00
_cell.angle_gamma   90.00
#
_symmetry.space_group_name_H-M   'P 1'
#
loop_
_entity.id
_entity.type
_entity.pdbx_description
1 polymer ?
#
loop_
_entity_poly.entity_id
_entity_poly.type
_entity_poly.pdbx_seq_one_letter_code
_entity_poly.pdbx_strand_id
1 'polypeptide(L)' 'MTFSRARVEVIAAELAASGLILRGGFTFGDDEMAPAGLSGFPAKSVLLVGQAGAAPWPYFQRWLEGQP' A
#
# COMPACT_ATOMS: atom_id res chain seq x y z
N MET A 1 -19.38 -0.45 -0.72
CA MET A 1 -19.41 0.20 0.60
C MET A 1 -18.16 1.06 0.74
N THR A 2 -18.32 2.37 0.97
CA THR A 2 -17.23 3.34 1.08
C THR A 2 -16.49 3.14 2.41
N PHE A 3 -15.16 3.02 2.41
CA PHE A 3 -14.40 3.24 3.64
C PHE A 3 -14.81 4.61 4.20
N SER A 4 -15.00 4.71 5.52
CA SER A 4 -15.19 6.01 6.15
C SER A 4 -13.98 6.86 5.76
N ARG A 5 -14.20 8.00 5.10
CA ARG A 5 -13.14 8.88 4.58
C ARG A 5 -12.02 9.14 5.61
N ALA A 6 -12.39 9.29 6.88
CA ALA A 6 -11.45 9.40 8.00
C ALA A 6 -10.44 8.24 8.12
N ARG A 7 -10.85 6.98 7.90
CA ARG A 7 -9.93 5.82 7.92
C ARG A 7 -8.94 5.85 6.76
N VAL A 8 -9.39 6.29 5.59
CA VAL A 8 -8.53 6.43 4.41
C VAL A 8 -7.48 7.52 4.64
N GLU A 9 -7.89 8.64 5.25
CA GLU A 9 -6.99 9.74 5.61
C GLU A 9 -5.94 9.30 6.65
N VAL A 10 -6.33 8.52 7.67
CA VAL A 10 -5.39 7.94 8.64
C VAL A 10 -4.38 7.02 7.94
N ILE A 11 -4.84 6.09 7.09
CA ILE A 11 -3.94 5.18 6.36
C ILE A 11 -2.98 5.98 5.47
N ALA A 12 -3.46 7.01 4.78
CA ALA A 12 -2.62 7.85 3.93
C ALA A 12 -1.54 8.58 4.75
N ALA A 13 -1.87 9.08 5.94
CA ALA A 13 -0.92 9.74 6.83
C ALA A 13 0.17 8.78 7.34
N GLU A 14 -0.20 7.57 7.77
CA GLU A 14 0.75 6.55 8.22
C GLU A 14 1.70 6.10 7.09
N LEU A 15 1.17 5.94 5.87
CA LEU A 15 1.98 5.66 4.69
C LEU A 15 2.97 6.80 4.41
N ALA A 16 2.50 8.05 4.47
CA ALA A 16 3.34 9.23 4.23
C ALA A 16 4.51 9.34 5.21
N ALA A 17 4.31 8.99 6.49
CA ALA A 17 5.37 8.95 7.49
C ALA A 17 6.50 7.95 7.11
N SER A 18 6.19 6.95 6.29
CA SER A 18 7.14 5.95 5.78
C SER A 18 7.64 6.25 4.35
N GLY A 19 7.37 7.44 3.81
CA GLY A 19 7.72 7.81 2.42
C GLY A 19 6.81 7.20 1.35
N LEU A 20 5.74 6.50 1.76
CA LEU A 20 4.76 5.90 0.87
C LEU A 20 3.60 6.86 0.60
N ILE A 21 2.87 6.62 -0.49
CA ILE A 21 1.68 7.37 -0.85
C ILE A 21 0.52 6.43 -1.15
N LEU A 22 -0.65 6.75 -0.63
CA LEU A 22 -1.89 6.09 -1.04
C LEU A 22 -2.31 6.63 -2.40
N ARG A 23 -2.36 5.77 -3.41
CA ARG A 23 -2.71 6.13 -4.80
C ARG A 23 -4.14 5.82 -5.17
N GLY A 24 -4.80 4.98 -4.37
CA GLY A 24 -6.19 4.59 -4.56
C GLY A 24 -6.48 3.25 -3.93
N GLY A 25 -7.64 2.69 -4.26
CA GLY A 25 -8.05 1.38 -3.81
C GLY A 25 -9.47 1.09 -4.25
N PHE A 26 -9.85 -0.18 -4.17
CA PHE A 26 -11.20 -0.63 -4.48
C PHE A 26 -11.57 -1.83 -3.60
N THR A 27 -12.87 -2.06 -3.47
CA THR A 27 -13.44 -3.23 -2.80
C THR A 27 -13.77 -4.29 -3.83
N PHE A 28 -13.59 -5.55 -3.48
CA PHE A 28 -14.10 -6.65 -4.31
C PHE A 28 -15.59 -6.86 -4.03
N GLY A 29 -16.34 -7.21 -5.07
CA GLY A 29 -17.70 -7.73 -4.94
C GLY A 29 -17.71 -9.19 -4.47
N ASP A 30 -18.86 -9.66 -3.99
CA ASP A 30 -19.02 -11.04 -3.49
C ASP A 30 -18.78 -12.10 -4.57
N ASP A 31 -19.03 -11.76 -5.84
CA ASP A 31 -18.84 -12.63 -7.01
C ASP A 31 -17.48 -12.44 -7.70
N GLU A 32 -16.62 -11.54 -7.20
CA GLU A 32 -15.31 -11.29 -7.79
C GLU A 32 -14.25 -12.21 -7.18
N MET A 33 -13.40 -12.77 -8.04
CA MET A 33 -12.29 -13.61 -7.59
C MET A 33 -11.18 -12.74 -7.01
N ALA A 34 -11.25 -12.49 -5.70
CA ALA A 34 -10.23 -11.76 -4.96
C ALA A 34 -9.06 -12.69 -4.57
N PRO A 35 -7.81 -12.18 -4.56
CA PRO A 35 -6.67 -12.94 -4.06
C PRO A 35 -6.84 -13.26 -2.57
N ALA A 36 -6.35 -14.42 -2.13
CA ALA A 36 -6.31 -14.76 -0.72
C ALA A 36 -5.29 -13.88 0.04
N GLY A 37 -5.71 -13.34 1.18
CA GLY A 37 -4.82 -12.63 2.09
C GLY A 37 -4.05 -13.57 3.03
N LEU A 38 -3.31 -13.00 3.97
CA LEU A 38 -2.57 -13.75 5.00
C LEU A 38 -3.47 -14.64 5.88
N SER A 39 -4.76 -14.34 5.97
CA SER A 39 -5.75 -15.16 6.68
C SER A 39 -6.25 -16.36 5.86
N GLY A 40 -5.82 -16.52 4.61
CA GLY A 40 -6.31 -17.56 3.69
C GLY A 40 -7.68 -17.25 3.07
N PHE A 41 -8.40 -16.24 3.55
CA PHE A 41 -9.67 -15.80 2.99
C PHE A 41 -9.47 -14.80 1.83
N PRO A 42 -10.40 -14.75 0.87
CA PRO A 42 -10.39 -13.73 -0.18
C PRO A 42 -10.34 -12.31 0.41
N ALA A 43 -9.49 -11.46 -0.16
CA ALA A 43 -9.39 -10.07 0.25
C ALA A 43 -10.70 -9.32 -0.02
N LYS A 44 -11.15 -8.50 0.93
CA LYS A 44 -12.34 -7.64 0.74
C LYS A 44 -12.04 -6.37 -0.06
N SER A 45 -10.78 -5.97 -0.11
CA SER A 45 -10.34 -4.73 -0.74
C SER A 45 -8.84 -4.75 -0.97
N VAL A 46 -8.39 -3.96 -1.94
CA VAL A 46 -6.97 -3.68 -2.18
C VAL A 46 -6.73 -2.18 -2.16
N LEU A 47 -5.59 -1.79 -1.59
CA LEU A 47 -5.06 -0.44 -1.64
C LEU A 47 -3.85 -0.40 -2.57
N LEU A 48 -3.83 0.56 -3.48
CA LEU A 48 -2.67 0.84 -4.30
C LEU A 48 -1.76 1.79 -3.54
N VAL A 49 -0.57 1.32 -3.19
CA VAL A 49 0.45 2.09 -2.48
C VAL A 49 1.64 2.29 -3.42
N GLY A 50 2.13 3.51 -3.49
CA GLY A 50 3.32 3.86 -4.26
C GLY A 50 4.36 4.56 -3.41
N GLN A 51 5.46 4.94 -4.04
CA GLN A 51 6.47 5.84 -3.49
C GLN A 51 6.31 7.22 -4.12
N ALA A 52 6.50 8.29 -3.34
CA ALA A 52 6.62 9.65 -3.86
C ALA A 52 8.09 10.07 -3.86
N GLY A 53 8.60 10.44 -5.04
CA GLY A 53 9.94 11.01 -5.16
C GLY A 53 11.04 10.01 -4.81
N ALA A 54 12.16 10.53 -4.31
CA ALA A 54 13.40 9.78 -4.13
C ALA A 54 13.56 9.18 -2.72
N ALA A 55 12.48 9.03 -1.95
CA ALA A 55 12.56 8.52 -0.57
C ALA A 55 13.28 7.16 -0.43
N PRO A 56 13.14 6.20 -1.38
CA PRO A 56 13.91 4.95 -1.34
C PRO A 56 15.40 5.10 -1.68
N TRP A 57 15.81 6.21 -2.30
CA TRP A 57 17.14 6.38 -2.88
C TRP A 57 18.29 6.21 -1.87
N PRO A 58 18.24 6.81 -0.67
CA PRO A 58 19.30 6.59 0.33
C PRO A 58 19.43 5.11 0.75
N TYR A 59 18.33 4.36 0.81
CA TYR A 59 18.35 2.94 1.14
C TYR A 59 18.93 2.11 0.00
N PHE A 60 18.56 2.44 -1.25
CA PHE A 60 19.12 1.82 -2.44
C PHE A 60 20.63 2.06 -2.53
N GLN A 61 21.11 3.29 -2.30
CA GLN A 61 22.54 3.61 -2.32
C GLN A 61 23.34 2.80 -1.30
N ARG A 62 22.84 2.68 -0.06
CA ARG A 62 23.49 1.87 0.99
C ARG A 62 23.57 0.40 0.62
N TRP A 63 22.53 -0.13 -0.03
CA TRP A 63 22.55 -1.50 -0.56
C TRP A 63 23.55 -1.64 -1.72
N LEU A 64 23.59 -0.65 -2.63
CA LEU A 64 24.46 -0.65 -3.81
C LEU A 64 25.95 -0.62 -3.44
N GLU A 65 26.32 0.15 -2.43
CA GLU A 65 27.69 0.21 -1.88
C GLU A 65 28.21 -1.14 -1.37
N GLY A 66 27.31 -2.06 -1.02
CA GLY A 66 27.65 -3.41 -0.55
C GLY A 66 27.58 -4.49 -1.63
N GLN A 67 27.35 -4.15 -2.91
CA GLN A 67 27.32 -5.14 -3.98
C GLN A 67 28.74 -5.50 -4.46
N PRO A 68 28.99 -6.76 -4.89
CA PRO A 68 30.27 -7.21 -5.42
C PRO A 68 30.72 -6.47 -6.68
#